data_AF-A0A9Q1I795-F1
#
_entry.id   AF-A0A9Q1I795-F1
#
_cell.length_a   1.000
_cell.length_b   1.000
_cell.length_c   1.000
_cell.angle_alpha   90.00
_cell.angle_beta   90.00
_cell.angle_gamma   90.00
#
_symmetry.space_group_name_H-M   'P 1'
#
loop_
_entity.id
_entity.type
_entity.pdbx_description
1 polymer ?
#
loop_
_entity_poly.entity_id
_entity_poly.type
_entity_poly.pdbx_seq_one_letter_code
_entity_poly.pdbx_strand_id
1 'polypeptide(L)'
;MIPELSKPSVIMRDRQRVEEMIQSMHRAGPGGLQVISDFDMTLTRFAYNGQRCPTSHNILDNSKLISEDCKKSLKELLNKYYPIEIDSSRTVEEKLPHMVEWWTKAHNLLIQQKIRKDLLAQVVQESEAMLRDGYKEFFDHLRDLNVPLLIFSAGLGDVVEEVVRQKGLFHSNVRVFSNYMDFDENGILRAFKGQLIHTYNKREGALLNEAHFHELKDRHNVLLLGDSLGDLTMADGVQNVENVLKIGYLNDKVEERKESYLASYDIVLERDETMDLANAILRHVSGGQ
;
A
#
# COMPACT_ATOMS: atom_id res chain seq x y z
N MET A 1 -26.04 5.82 9.05
CA MET A 1 -25.20 5.11 10.04
C MET A 1 -24.48 4.03 9.27
N ILE A 2 -23.15 3.91 9.39
CA ILE A 2 -22.33 2.94 8.63
C ILE A 2 -22.27 1.63 9.43
N PRO A 3 -23.01 0.55 9.06
CA PRO A 3 -23.07 -0.68 9.85
C PRO A 3 -21.72 -1.39 9.97
N GLU A 4 -20.86 -1.24 8.97
CA GLU A 4 -19.54 -1.86 8.89
C GLU A 4 -18.64 -1.41 10.04
N LEU A 5 -18.83 -0.22 10.62
CA LEU A 5 -18.12 0.25 11.81
C LEU A 5 -18.38 -0.59 13.08
N SER A 6 -19.37 -1.49 13.04
CA SER A 6 -19.73 -2.36 14.16
C SER A 6 -19.35 -3.83 13.89
N LYS A 7 -18.64 -4.13 12.81
CA LYS A 7 -18.11 -5.48 12.54
C LYS A 7 -17.08 -5.88 13.62
N PRO A 8 -17.00 -7.17 14.00
CA PRO A 8 -16.03 -7.64 15.00
C PRO A 8 -14.55 -7.39 14.64
N SER A 9 -14.22 -7.34 13.35
CA SER A 9 -12.86 -7.05 12.86
C SER A 9 -12.47 -5.58 13.03
N VAL A 10 -13.43 -4.68 13.32
CA VAL A 10 -13.22 -3.23 13.37
C VAL A 10 -13.00 -2.79 14.81
N ILE A 11 -11.79 -2.37 15.12
CA ILE A 11 -11.41 -1.88 16.44
C ILE A 11 -11.05 -0.39 16.32
N MET A 12 -11.62 0.42 17.21
CA MET A 12 -11.39 1.86 17.27
C MET A 12 -11.09 2.24 18.71
N ARG A 13 -10.06 3.08 18.91
CA ARG A 13 -9.76 3.64 20.23
C ARG A 13 -10.75 4.75 20.60
N ASP A 14 -11.12 5.57 19.62
CA ASP A 14 -12.02 6.71 19.78
C ASP A 14 -13.07 6.73 18.65
N ARG A 15 -14.18 6.04 18.89
CA ARG A 15 -15.26 5.92 17.93
C ARG A 15 -15.92 7.27 17.62
N GLN A 16 -16.06 8.13 18.61
CA GLN A 16 -16.70 9.43 18.43
C GLN A 16 -15.88 10.29 17.46
N ARG A 17 -14.55 10.36 17.66
CA ARG A 17 -13.66 11.08 16.75
C ARG A 17 -13.71 10.54 15.33
N VAL A 18 -13.75 9.22 15.16
CA VAL A 18 -13.90 8.59 13.83
C VAL A 18 -15.21 9.02 13.16
N GLU A 19 -16.32 8.96 13.88
CA GLU A 19 -17.63 9.36 13.36
C GLU A 19 -17.66 10.86 13.01
N GLU A 20 -17.05 11.73 13.83
CA GLU A 20 -16.92 13.16 13.56
C GLU A 20 -16.10 13.45 12.28
N MET A 21 -14.97 12.76 12.07
CA MET A 21 -14.17 12.88 10.86
C MET A 21 -14.96 12.43 9.63
N ILE A 22 -15.63 11.28 9.69
CA ILE A 22 -16.47 10.77 8.60
C ILE A 22 -17.60 11.76 8.27
N GLN A 23 -18.21 12.39 9.27
CA GLN A 23 -19.23 13.42 9.03
C GLN A 23 -18.64 14.69 8.39
N SER A 24 -17.44 15.11 8.77
CA SER A 24 -16.78 16.24 8.10
C SER A 24 -16.47 15.91 6.64
N MET A 25 -15.95 14.71 6.36
CA MET A 25 -15.71 14.24 4.99
C MET A 25 -17.00 14.18 4.17
N HIS A 26 -18.11 13.71 4.76
CA HIS A 26 -19.42 13.71 4.12
C HIS A 26 -19.90 15.12 3.77
N ARG A 27 -19.74 16.09 4.67
CA ARG A 27 -20.10 17.50 4.39
C ARG A 27 -19.26 18.11 3.27
N ALA A 28 -17.98 17.76 3.18
CA ALA A 28 -17.09 18.20 2.10
C ALA A 28 -17.40 17.51 0.76
N GLY A 29 -17.96 16.30 0.80
CA GLY A 29 -18.29 15.49 -0.35
C GLY A 29 -17.06 14.98 -1.12
N PRO A 30 -17.28 14.26 -2.23
CA PRO A 30 -16.21 13.62 -3.00
C PRO A 30 -15.22 14.62 -3.64
N GLY A 31 -15.67 15.85 -3.90
CA GLY A 31 -14.82 16.91 -4.44
C GLY A 31 -13.70 17.35 -3.48
N GLY A 32 -13.92 17.21 -2.17
CA GLY A 32 -12.93 17.53 -1.13
C GLY A 32 -12.10 16.33 -0.64
N LEU A 33 -12.30 15.15 -1.22
CA LEU A 33 -11.67 13.89 -0.80
C LEU A 33 -10.51 13.50 -1.72
N GLN A 34 -9.44 12.95 -1.16
CA GLN A 34 -8.42 12.17 -1.86
C GLN A 34 -8.11 10.89 -1.08
N VAL A 35 -7.65 9.84 -1.78
CA VAL A 35 -7.29 8.56 -1.17
C VAL A 35 -5.82 8.28 -1.36
N ILE A 36 -5.14 7.89 -0.29
CA ILE A 36 -3.76 7.44 -0.31
C ILE A 36 -3.70 6.05 0.30
N SER A 37 -3.18 5.08 -0.44
CA SER A 37 -3.18 3.68 -0.01
C SER A 37 -1.81 3.06 -0.23
N ASP A 38 -1.35 2.25 0.71
CA ASP A 38 -0.35 1.22 0.38
C ASP A 38 -0.97 0.17 -0.56
N PHE A 39 -0.14 -0.65 -1.18
CA PHE A 39 -0.58 -1.73 -2.07
C PHE A 39 -0.50 -3.11 -1.42
N ASP A 40 0.69 -3.51 -0.95
CA ASP A 40 0.98 -4.88 -0.58
C ASP A 40 0.38 -5.18 0.80
N MET A 41 -0.50 -6.19 0.91
CA MET A 41 -1.22 -6.52 2.14
C MET A 41 -2.20 -5.42 2.63
N THR A 42 -2.37 -4.35 1.86
CA THR A 42 -3.39 -3.30 2.07
C THR A 42 -4.50 -3.39 1.01
N LEU A 43 -4.17 -3.20 -0.28
CA LEU A 43 -5.10 -3.43 -1.39
C LEU A 43 -5.07 -4.88 -1.84
N THR A 44 -3.90 -5.52 -1.76
CA THR A 44 -3.77 -6.98 -1.91
C THR A 44 -4.06 -7.69 -0.59
N ARG A 45 -4.53 -8.93 -0.69
CA ARG A 45 -4.79 -9.79 0.46
C ARG A 45 -3.51 -10.14 1.18
N PHE A 46 -3.63 -10.41 2.48
CA PHE A 46 -2.54 -11.00 3.23
C PHE A 46 -2.53 -12.52 3.10
N ALA A 47 -3.71 -13.14 3.18
CA ALA A 47 -3.85 -14.59 3.02
C ALA A 47 -5.16 -14.99 2.31
N TYR A 48 -5.12 -16.15 1.66
CA TYR A 48 -6.27 -16.80 1.06
C TYR A 48 -6.23 -18.30 1.36
N ASN A 49 -7.34 -18.87 1.86
CA ASN A 49 -7.45 -20.28 2.25
C ASN A 49 -6.30 -20.77 3.17
N GLY A 50 -5.86 -19.92 4.10
CA GLY A 50 -4.79 -20.23 5.05
C GLY A 50 -3.37 -20.16 4.48
N GLN A 51 -3.20 -19.78 3.21
CA GLN A 51 -1.91 -19.55 2.59
C GLN A 51 -1.65 -18.06 2.41
N ARG A 52 -0.40 -17.64 2.58
CA ARG A 52 0.00 -16.23 2.44
C ARG A 52 -0.01 -15.83 0.96
N CYS A 53 -0.66 -14.72 0.64
CA CYS A 53 -0.65 -14.15 -0.70
C CYS A 53 0.69 -13.44 -0.98
N PRO A 54 1.15 -13.40 -2.24
CA PRO A 54 2.42 -12.79 -2.58
C PRO A 54 2.33 -11.25 -2.56
N THR A 55 3.38 -10.59 -2.05
CA THR A 55 3.64 -9.16 -2.30
C THR A 55 4.10 -8.94 -3.75
N SER A 56 4.18 -7.70 -4.20
CA SER A 56 4.75 -7.33 -5.52
C SER A 56 6.16 -7.89 -5.74
N HIS A 57 7.02 -7.88 -4.72
CA HIS A 57 8.31 -8.58 -4.77
C HIS A 57 8.14 -10.09 -4.88
N ASN A 58 7.27 -10.71 -4.07
CA ASN A 58 7.10 -12.17 -4.10
C ASN A 58 6.49 -12.69 -5.40
N ILE A 59 5.67 -11.89 -6.10
CA ILE A 59 5.20 -12.22 -7.46
C ILE A 59 6.40 -12.47 -8.37
N LEU A 60 7.41 -11.62 -8.29
CA LEU A 60 8.63 -11.77 -9.09
C LEU A 60 9.55 -12.87 -8.54
N ASP A 61 9.79 -12.89 -7.23
CA ASP A 61 10.68 -13.85 -6.57
C ASP A 61 10.24 -15.30 -6.80
N ASN A 62 8.94 -15.56 -6.79
CA ASN A 62 8.37 -16.90 -6.99
C ASN A 62 8.29 -17.30 -8.47
N SER A 63 8.53 -16.37 -9.39
CA SER A 63 8.42 -16.62 -10.82
C SER A 63 9.54 -17.51 -11.36
N LYS A 64 9.37 -17.98 -12.60
CA LYS A 64 10.40 -18.72 -13.35
C LYS A 64 11.54 -17.82 -13.84
N LEU A 65 11.43 -16.49 -13.70
CA LEU A 65 12.47 -15.55 -14.11
C LEU A 65 13.63 -15.48 -13.13
N ILE A 66 13.43 -15.98 -11.90
CA ILE A 66 14.42 -15.93 -10.83
C ILE A 66 15.00 -17.32 -10.64
N SER A 67 16.32 -17.43 -10.70
CA SER A 67 17.01 -18.71 -10.48
C SER A 67 16.87 -19.19 -9.02
N GLU A 68 16.95 -20.50 -8.80
CA GLU A 68 16.85 -21.08 -7.44
C GLU A 68 17.96 -20.57 -6.50
N ASP A 69 19.16 -20.32 -7.03
CA ASP A 69 20.25 -19.72 -6.26
C ASP A 69 19.91 -18.28 -5.83
N CYS A 70 19.32 -17.48 -6.73
CA CYS A 70 18.86 -16.14 -6.39
C CYS A 70 17.73 -16.17 -5.36
N LYS A 71 16.75 -17.09 -5.49
CA LYS A 71 15.69 -17.28 -4.49
C LYS A 71 16.26 -17.60 -3.12
N LYS A 72 17.29 -18.46 -3.06
CA LYS A 72 17.99 -18.77 -1.82
C LYS A 72 18.66 -17.53 -1.22
N SER A 73 19.37 -16.74 -2.02
CA SER A 73 19.99 -15.49 -1.55
C SER A 73 18.95 -14.45 -1.06
N LEU A 74 17.84 -14.29 -1.78
CA LEU A 74 16.74 -13.41 -1.35
C LEU A 74 16.13 -13.88 -0.02
N LYS A 75 15.96 -15.19 0.17
CA LYS A 75 15.50 -15.79 1.43
C LYS A 75 16.48 -15.57 2.57
N GLU A 76 17.78 -15.64 2.32
CA GLU A 76 18.82 -15.33 3.32
C GLU A 76 18.76 -13.86 3.74
N LEU A 77 18.55 -12.93 2.79
CA LEU A 77 18.31 -11.53 3.11
C LEU A 77 17.05 -11.34 3.96
N LEU A 78 15.93 -11.95 3.57
CA LEU A 78 14.67 -11.90 4.32
C LEU A 78 14.87 -12.37 5.77
N ASN A 79 15.49 -13.54 5.96
CA ASN A 79 15.73 -14.11 7.29
C ASN A 79 16.61 -13.22 8.17
N LYS A 80 17.52 -12.44 7.57
CA LYS A 80 18.40 -11.51 8.29
C LYS A 80 17.70 -10.20 8.64
N TYR A 81 17.00 -9.59 7.69
CA TYR A 81 16.54 -8.21 7.81
C TYR A 81 15.10 -8.08 8.30
N TYR A 82 14.22 -9.04 7.98
CA TYR A 82 12.83 -8.99 8.44
C TYR A 82 12.69 -8.97 9.97
N PRO A 83 13.45 -9.76 10.76
CA PRO A 83 13.42 -9.64 12.22
C PRO A 83 13.76 -8.24 12.73
N ILE A 84 14.67 -7.53 12.05
CA ILE A 84 15.07 -6.15 12.39
C ILE A 84 13.95 -5.17 12.02
N GLU A 85 13.33 -5.34 10.85
CA GLU A 85 12.19 -4.54 10.42
C GLU A 85 11.09 -4.56 11.49
N ILE A 86 10.73 -5.75 11.96
CA ILE A 86 9.59 -5.92 12.87
C ILE A 86 9.91 -5.72 14.35
N ASP A 87 11.17 -5.47 14.72
CA ASP A 87 11.63 -5.36 16.10
C ASP A 87 11.06 -4.11 16.79
N SER A 88 10.06 -4.27 17.67
CA SER A 88 9.45 -3.14 18.39
C SER A 88 10.37 -2.49 19.42
N SER A 89 11.51 -3.11 19.75
CA SER A 89 12.49 -2.55 20.70
C SER A 89 13.45 -1.54 20.06
N ARG A 90 13.49 -1.47 18.72
CA ARG A 90 14.35 -0.56 17.95
C ARG A 90 13.59 0.64 17.42
N THR A 91 14.23 1.80 17.41
CA THR A 91 13.65 3.01 16.80
C THR A 91 13.68 2.92 15.27
N VAL A 92 12.92 3.81 14.61
CA VAL A 92 12.90 3.89 13.14
C VAL A 92 14.28 4.28 12.61
N GLU A 93 14.97 5.20 13.28
CA GLU A 93 16.30 5.68 12.92
C GLU A 93 17.34 4.55 12.96
N GLU A 94 17.24 3.64 13.93
CA GLU A 94 18.11 2.47 14.05
C GLU A 94 17.83 1.44 12.93
N LYS A 95 16.59 1.32 12.46
CA LYS A 95 16.18 0.36 11.42
C LYS A 95 16.48 0.84 10.01
N LEU A 96 16.44 2.15 9.78
CA LEU A 96 16.59 2.76 8.45
C LEU A 96 17.84 2.27 7.68
N PRO A 97 19.08 2.30 8.21
CA PRO A 97 20.25 1.85 7.46
C PRO A 97 20.16 0.36 7.09
N HIS A 98 19.51 -0.46 7.91
CA HIS A 98 19.30 -1.88 7.62
C HIS A 98 18.29 -2.10 6.49
N MET A 99 17.22 -1.31 6.41
CA MET A 99 16.26 -1.41 5.32
C MET A 99 16.85 -0.95 3.99
N VAL A 100 17.65 0.12 4.00
CA VAL A 100 18.41 0.56 2.82
C VAL A 100 19.36 -0.55 2.36
N GLU A 101 20.12 -1.14 3.27
CA GLU A 101 21.05 -2.22 2.93
C GLU A 101 20.31 -3.45 2.37
N TRP A 102 19.21 -3.85 2.99
CA TRP A 102 18.41 -5.00 2.56
C TRP A 102 17.89 -4.82 1.14
N TRP A 103 17.15 -3.75 0.89
CA TRP A 103 16.50 -3.54 -0.40
C TRP A 103 17.51 -3.26 -1.51
N THR A 104 18.62 -2.56 -1.21
CA THR A 104 19.73 -2.40 -2.16
C THR A 104 20.30 -3.77 -2.58
N LYS A 105 20.54 -4.68 -1.64
CA LYS A 105 21.03 -6.03 -1.95
C LYS A 105 19.99 -6.84 -2.73
N ALA A 106 18.72 -6.79 -2.33
CA ALA A 106 17.65 -7.49 -3.02
C ALA A 106 17.51 -7.02 -4.47
N HIS A 107 17.47 -5.70 -4.71
CA HIS A 107 17.38 -5.13 -6.05
C HIS A 107 18.61 -5.48 -6.91
N ASN A 108 19.81 -5.47 -6.34
CA ASN A 108 21.03 -5.91 -7.04
C ASN A 108 20.96 -7.39 -7.48
N LEU A 109 20.40 -8.27 -6.65
CA LEU A 109 20.17 -9.67 -7.03
C LEU A 109 19.18 -9.80 -8.19
N LEU A 110 18.10 -9.00 -8.18
CA LEU A 110 17.12 -8.97 -9.27
C LEU A 110 17.74 -8.47 -10.59
N ILE A 111 18.58 -7.42 -10.54
CA ILE A 111 19.30 -6.91 -11.72
C ILE A 111 20.18 -8.02 -12.33
N GLN A 112 20.85 -8.82 -11.50
CA GLN A 112 21.70 -9.93 -11.97
C GLN A 112 20.91 -11.03 -12.71
N GLN A 113 19.59 -11.14 -12.48
CA GLN A 113 18.75 -12.11 -13.19
C GLN A 113 18.43 -11.69 -14.64
N LYS A 114 18.80 -10.47 -15.07
CA LYS A 114 18.55 -9.96 -16.43
C LYS A 114 17.09 -10.08 -16.84
N ILE A 115 16.21 -9.67 -15.94
CA ILE A 115 14.75 -9.76 -16.08
C ILE A 115 14.31 -8.95 -17.30
N ARG A 116 13.54 -9.55 -18.21
CA ARG A 116 13.00 -8.83 -19.37
C ARG A 116 11.65 -8.20 -19.03
N LYS A 117 11.46 -6.95 -19.46
CA LYS A 117 10.22 -6.19 -19.24
C LYS A 117 8.97 -6.88 -19.80
N ASP A 118 9.10 -7.46 -20.99
CA ASP A 118 7.98 -8.09 -21.71
C ASP A 118 7.44 -9.36 -21.03
N LEU A 119 8.18 -9.93 -20.08
CA LEU A 119 7.76 -11.11 -19.30
C LEU A 119 7.00 -10.74 -18.02
N LEU A 120 6.99 -9.47 -17.61
CA LEU A 120 6.33 -9.05 -16.36
C LEU A 120 4.82 -9.31 -16.38
N ALA A 121 4.16 -9.05 -17.52
CA ALA A 121 2.73 -9.32 -17.69
C ALA A 121 2.41 -10.80 -17.47
N GLN A 122 3.21 -11.70 -18.05
CA GLN A 122 3.04 -13.14 -17.86
C GLN A 122 3.29 -13.56 -16.40
N VAL A 123 4.33 -13.01 -15.76
CA VAL A 123 4.63 -13.30 -14.35
C VAL A 123 3.48 -12.92 -13.44
N VAL A 124 2.89 -11.75 -13.65
CA VAL A 124 1.71 -11.31 -12.88
C VAL A 124 0.51 -12.22 -13.14
N GLN A 125 0.27 -12.57 -14.40
CA GLN A 125 -0.84 -13.44 -14.79
C GLN A 125 -0.73 -14.86 -14.19
N GLU A 126 0.47 -15.42 -14.10
CA GLU A 126 0.75 -16.74 -13.51
C GLU A 126 0.81 -16.71 -11.97
N SER A 127 0.77 -15.53 -11.35
CA SER A 127 0.89 -15.39 -9.89
C SER A 127 -0.43 -15.67 -9.15
N GLU A 128 -0.31 -15.95 -7.85
CA GLU A 128 -1.46 -16.09 -6.94
C GLU A 128 -1.84 -14.76 -6.26
N ALA A 129 -1.46 -13.62 -6.85
CA ALA A 129 -1.79 -12.31 -6.31
C ALA A 129 -3.31 -12.08 -6.29
N MET A 130 -3.82 -11.66 -5.13
CA MET A 130 -5.23 -11.39 -4.94
C MET A 130 -5.43 -10.00 -4.36
N LEU A 131 -6.35 -9.23 -4.95
CA LEU A 131 -6.89 -8.02 -4.32
C LEU A 131 -7.91 -8.41 -3.25
N ARG A 132 -8.05 -7.57 -2.22
CA ARG A 132 -9.05 -7.73 -1.17
C ARG A 132 -10.46 -7.74 -1.75
N ASP A 133 -11.37 -8.50 -1.12
CA ASP A 133 -12.76 -8.54 -1.58
C ASP A 133 -13.39 -7.14 -1.60
N GLY A 134 -14.21 -6.84 -2.61
CA GLY A 134 -14.76 -5.48 -2.79
C GLY A 134 -13.82 -4.49 -3.48
N TYR A 135 -12.62 -4.90 -3.92
CA TYR A 135 -11.69 -4.02 -4.66
C TYR A 135 -12.35 -3.38 -5.88
N LYS A 136 -13.16 -4.11 -6.65
CA LYS A 136 -13.72 -3.59 -7.90
C LYS A 136 -14.63 -2.40 -7.62
N GLU A 137 -15.49 -2.52 -6.61
CA GLU A 137 -16.34 -1.42 -6.15
C GLU A 137 -15.48 -0.24 -5.70
N PHE A 138 -14.44 -0.47 -4.92
CA PHE A 138 -13.55 0.59 -4.43
C PHE A 138 -12.97 1.42 -5.59
N PHE A 139 -12.33 0.77 -6.55
CA PHE A 139 -11.70 1.45 -7.70
C PHE A 139 -12.74 2.11 -8.62
N ASP A 140 -13.84 1.42 -8.93
CA ASP A 140 -14.90 1.96 -9.78
C ASP A 140 -15.55 3.19 -9.14
N HIS A 141 -15.85 3.14 -7.85
CA HIS A 141 -16.50 4.23 -7.13
C HIS A 141 -15.59 5.47 -7.04
N LEU A 142 -14.30 5.29 -6.79
CA LEU A 142 -13.33 6.40 -6.81
C LEU A 142 -13.23 7.03 -8.21
N ARG A 143 -13.21 6.22 -9.27
CA ARG A 143 -13.22 6.70 -10.65
C ARG A 143 -14.49 7.50 -10.95
N ASP A 144 -15.66 6.94 -10.64
CA ASP A 144 -16.95 7.53 -10.99
C ASP A 144 -17.19 8.86 -10.27
N LEU A 145 -16.63 9.03 -9.06
CA LEU A 145 -16.64 10.27 -8.30
C LEU A 145 -15.47 11.20 -8.61
N ASN A 146 -14.56 10.81 -9.52
CA ASN A 146 -13.32 11.51 -9.81
C ASN A 146 -12.51 11.85 -8.54
N VAL A 147 -12.42 10.89 -7.62
CA VAL A 147 -11.59 10.96 -6.41
C VAL A 147 -10.19 10.41 -6.76
N PRO A 148 -9.13 11.21 -6.59
CA PRO A 148 -7.76 10.74 -6.81
C PRO A 148 -7.40 9.60 -5.87
N LEU A 149 -6.79 8.55 -6.43
CA LEU A 149 -6.18 7.46 -5.69
C LEU A 149 -4.67 7.49 -5.93
N LEU A 150 -3.90 7.76 -4.89
CA LEU A 150 -2.46 7.53 -4.89
C LEU A 150 -2.17 6.18 -4.24
N ILE A 151 -1.67 5.23 -5.02
CA ILE A 151 -1.07 4.00 -4.53
C ILE A 151 0.40 4.29 -4.22
N PHE A 152 0.78 4.27 -2.95
CA PHE A 152 2.13 4.58 -2.50
C PHE A 152 2.76 3.34 -1.86
N SER A 153 3.51 2.59 -2.66
CA SER A 153 4.02 1.26 -2.32
C SER A 153 5.54 1.23 -2.22
N ALA A 154 6.07 0.59 -1.18
CA ALA A 154 7.49 0.21 -1.08
C ALA A 154 7.86 -1.02 -1.97
N GLY A 155 6.89 -1.54 -2.71
CA GLY A 155 7.01 -2.68 -3.61
C GLY A 155 7.71 -2.38 -4.95
N LEU A 156 7.39 -3.18 -5.97
CA LEU A 156 7.87 -3.05 -7.35
C LEU A 156 6.83 -2.36 -8.23
N GLY A 157 7.08 -1.11 -8.64
CA GLY A 157 6.10 -0.27 -9.35
C GLY A 157 5.53 -0.90 -10.63
N ASP A 158 6.39 -1.45 -11.49
CA ASP A 158 5.96 -2.11 -12.73
C ASP A 158 5.05 -3.32 -12.47
N VAL A 159 5.27 -4.04 -11.36
CA VAL A 159 4.44 -5.19 -10.96
C VAL A 159 3.12 -4.71 -10.36
N VAL A 160 3.15 -3.69 -9.51
CA VAL A 160 1.95 -3.07 -8.93
C VAL A 160 1.01 -2.57 -10.03
N GLU A 161 1.53 -1.80 -10.98
CA GLU A 161 0.74 -1.30 -12.11
C GLU A 161 0.15 -2.45 -12.93
N GLU A 162 0.93 -3.49 -13.21
CA GLU A 162 0.48 -4.61 -14.02
C GLU A 162 -0.63 -5.43 -13.32
N VAL A 163 -0.55 -5.64 -12.00
CA VAL A 163 -1.63 -6.26 -11.23
C VAL A 163 -2.92 -5.46 -11.34
N VAL A 164 -2.86 -4.13 -11.17
CA VAL A 164 -4.04 -3.25 -11.26
C VAL A 164 -4.57 -3.19 -12.69
N ARG A 165 -3.68 -3.17 -13.69
CA ARG A 165 -4.01 -3.11 -15.12
C ARG A 165 -4.70 -4.38 -15.61
N GLN A 166 -4.23 -5.56 -15.25
CA GLN A 166 -4.85 -6.83 -15.64
C GLN A 166 -6.25 -7.03 -15.05
N LYS A 167 -6.57 -6.34 -13.94
CA LYS A 167 -7.93 -6.29 -13.38
C LYS A 167 -8.81 -5.21 -14.02
N GLY A 168 -8.29 -4.41 -14.94
CA GLY A 168 -9.02 -3.33 -15.61
C GLY A 168 -9.27 -2.10 -14.73
N LEU A 169 -8.49 -1.92 -13.66
CA LEU A 169 -8.74 -0.91 -12.62
C LEU A 169 -7.83 0.32 -12.71
N PHE A 170 -6.86 0.31 -13.63
CA PHE A 170 -5.86 1.37 -13.71
C PHE A 170 -6.41 2.58 -14.50
N HIS A 171 -7.35 3.25 -13.85
CA HIS A 171 -8.08 4.40 -14.36
C HIS A 171 -7.24 5.69 -14.29
N SER A 172 -7.68 6.75 -14.97
CA SER A 172 -6.95 8.03 -15.03
C SER A 172 -6.81 8.76 -13.68
N ASN A 173 -7.65 8.45 -12.69
CA ASN A 173 -7.56 9.00 -11.34
C ASN A 173 -6.58 8.22 -10.44
N VAL A 174 -5.98 7.13 -10.93
CA VAL A 174 -5.03 6.31 -10.16
C VAL A 174 -3.60 6.71 -10.52
N ARG A 175 -2.79 7.01 -9.50
CA ARG A 175 -1.36 7.26 -9.62
C ARG A 175 -0.59 6.29 -8.73
N VAL A 176 0.59 5.87 -9.16
CA VAL A 176 1.43 4.91 -8.42
C VAL A 176 2.81 5.50 -8.13
N PHE A 177 3.16 5.62 -6.85
CA PHE A 177 4.51 5.89 -6.37
C PHE A 177 5.11 4.60 -5.81
N SER A 178 6.19 4.13 -6.42
CA SER A 178 6.85 2.89 -6.03
C SER A 178 8.26 2.78 -6.64
N ASN A 179 8.95 1.67 -6.38
CA ASN A 179 10.28 1.39 -6.94
C ASN A 179 10.12 0.88 -8.37
N TYR A 180 10.22 1.78 -9.35
CA TYR A 180 10.15 1.40 -10.76
C TYR A 180 11.47 0.85 -11.28
N MET A 181 11.37 -0.20 -12.08
CA MET A 181 12.49 -0.77 -12.81
C MET A 181 12.95 0.17 -13.93
N ASP A 182 14.26 0.21 -14.14
CA ASP A 182 14.90 0.82 -15.30
C ASP A 182 15.44 -0.27 -16.21
N PHE A 183 14.97 -0.26 -17.46
CA PHE A 183 15.32 -1.24 -18.48
C PHE A 183 16.25 -0.62 -19.52
N ASP A 184 17.19 -1.40 -20.02
CA ASP A 184 18.05 -1.00 -21.13
C ASP A 184 17.31 -0.99 -22.48
N GLU A 185 18.03 -0.66 -23.55
CA GLU A 185 17.52 -0.63 -24.93
C GLU A 185 17.01 -1.98 -25.44
N ASN A 186 17.43 -3.10 -24.82
CA ASN A 186 16.97 -4.45 -25.13
C ASN A 186 15.81 -4.90 -24.23
N GLY A 187 15.32 -4.01 -23.35
CA GLY A 187 14.24 -4.32 -22.41
C GLY A 187 14.69 -5.17 -21.22
N ILE A 188 15.99 -5.19 -20.89
CA ILE A 188 16.55 -5.95 -19.76
C ILE A 188 16.74 -5.03 -18.55
N LEU A 189 16.33 -5.51 -17.37
CA LEU A 189 16.47 -4.79 -16.10
C LEU A 189 17.95 -4.47 -15.84
N ARG A 190 18.27 -3.18 -15.68
CA ARG A 190 19.62 -2.70 -15.38
C ARG A 190 19.73 -1.94 -14.06
N ALA A 191 18.67 -1.32 -13.60
CA ALA A 191 18.65 -0.51 -12.38
C ALA A 191 17.21 -0.31 -11.86
N PHE A 192 17.07 0.42 -10.75
CA PHE A 192 15.80 0.97 -10.28
C PHE A 192 15.85 2.49 -10.37
N LYS A 193 14.71 3.11 -10.69
CA LYS A 193 14.59 4.56 -10.92
C LYS A 193 14.42 5.31 -9.60
N GLY A 194 14.97 6.51 -9.55
CA GLY A 194 14.74 7.45 -8.46
C GLY A 194 15.36 7.00 -7.14
N GLN A 195 14.79 7.48 -6.03
CA GLN A 195 15.20 7.07 -4.69
C GLN A 195 14.43 5.82 -4.27
N LEU A 196 15.14 4.91 -3.60
CA LEU A 196 14.55 3.71 -3.00
C LEU A 196 13.44 4.10 -2.02
N ILE A 197 12.27 3.51 -2.19
CA ILE A 197 11.15 3.56 -1.25
C ILE A 197 11.14 2.24 -0.47
N HIS A 198 11.12 2.33 0.85
CA HIS A 198 11.02 1.21 1.79
C HIS A 198 10.04 1.58 2.92
N THR A 199 9.70 0.62 3.78
CA THR A 199 8.70 0.76 4.86
C THR A 199 8.87 2.04 5.70
N TYR A 200 10.11 2.48 5.97
CA TYR A 200 10.39 3.63 6.86
C TYR A 200 10.67 4.98 6.20
N ASN A 201 10.57 5.14 4.88
CA ASN A 201 10.87 6.42 4.21
C ASN A 201 9.76 6.93 3.26
N LYS A 202 8.52 6.47 3.48
CA LYS A 202 7.37 6.95 2.72
C LYS A 202 7.11 8.43 2.96
N ARG A 203 7.50 8.96 4.12
CA ARG A 203 7.48 10.40 4.41
C ARG A 203 8.29 11.20 3.39
N GLU A 204 9.55 10.84 3.18
CA GLU A 204 10.45 11.50 2.23
C GLU A 204 9.88 11.41 0.82
N GLY A 205 9.37 10.24 0.42
CA GLY A 205 8.71 10.09 -0.88
C GLY A 205 7.45 10.95 -1.01
N ALA A 206 6.66 11.15 0.05
CA ALA A 206 5.54 12.08 0.03
C ALA A 206 6.02 13.53 -0.20
N LEU A 207 7.05 13.94 0.53
CA LEU A 207 7.61 15.29 0.45
C LEU A 207 8.29 15.59 -0.90
N LEU A 208 8.90 14.59 -1.54
CA LEU A 208 9.54 14.75 -2.85
C LEU A 208 8.56 14.93 -4.02
N ASN A 209 7.28 14.66 -3.81
CA ASN A 209 6.25 14.72 -4.84
C ASN A 209 5.34 15.95 -4.68
N GLU A 210 5.89 17.10 -4.29
CA GLU A 210 5.15 18.35 -4.05
C GLU A 210 4.22 18.75 -5.21
N ALA A 211 4.66 18.57 -6.46
CA ALA A 211 3.86 18.91 -7.64
C ALA A 211 2.53 18.13 -7.68
N HIS A 212 2.56 16.83 -7.34
CA HIS A 212 1.36 16.01 -7.28
C HIS A 212 0.41 16.49 -6.18
N PHE A 213 0.92 16.75 -4.98
CA PHE A 213 0.09 17.20 -3.88
C PHE A 213 -0.42 18.64 -4.07
N HIS A 214 0.31 19.48 -4.79
CA HIS A 214 -0.14 20.82 -5.15
C HIS A 214 -1.32 20.80 -6.13
N GLU A 215 -1.36 19.86 -7.08
CA GLU A 215 -2.53 19.66 -7.96
C GLU A 215 -3.79 19.27 -7.17
N LEU A 216 -3.63 18.71 -5.97
CA LEU A 216 -4.73 18.24 -5.11
C LEU A 216 -4.97 19.14 -3.89
N LYS A 217 -4.44 20.38 -3.88
CA LYS A 217 -4.49 21.28 -2.71
C LYS A 217 -5.88 21.67 -2.22
N ASP A 218 -6.91 21.51 -3.06
CA ASP A 218 -8.31 21.81 -2.73
C ASP A 218 -9.03 20.58 -2.13
N ARG A 219 -8.36 19.43 -2.03
CA ARG A 219 -8.88 18.18 -1.45
C ARG A 219 -8.36 17.99 -0.03
N HIS A 220 -8.99 18.68 0.91
CA HIS A 220 -8.54 18.77 2.31
C HIS A 220 -8.77 17.50 3.14
N ASN A 221 -9.51 16.52 2.62
CA ASN A 221 -9.83 15.28 3.33
C ASN A 221 -9.10 14.09 2.72
N VAL A 222 -8.43 13.30 3.56
CA VAL A 222 -7.64 12.15 3.14
C VAL A 222 -8.18 10.88 3.79
N LEU A 223 -8.54 9.89 2.98
CA LEU A 223 -8.68 8.50 3.45
C LEU A 223 -7.34 7.80 3.25
N LEU A 224 -6.66 7.46 4.34
CA LEU A 224 -5.36 6.79 4.33
C LEU A 224 -5.52 5.32 4.69
N LEU A 225 -5.05 4.43 3.81
CA LEU A 225 -5.08 2.98 3.99
C LEU A 225 -3.65 2.43 4.06
N GLY A 226 -3.33 1.63 5.07
CA GLY A 226 -2.03 0.98 5.20
C GLY A 226 -2.10 -0.27 6.07
N ASP A 227 -1.03 -1.08 6.05
CA ASP A 227 -0.90 -2.28 6.87
C ASP A 227 0.34 -2.25 7.75
N SER A 228 1.15 -1.19 7.68
CA SER A 228 2.35 -0.98 8.49
C SER A 228 2.31 0.36 9.23
N LEU A 229 3.13 0.54 10.25
CA LEU A 229 3.27 1.85 10.91
C LEU A 229 3.98 2.89 10.02
N GLY A 230 4.73 2.44 9.00
CA GLY A 230 5.40 3.33 8.05
C GLY A 230 4.43 4.10 7.15
N ASP A 231 3.26 3.51 6.90
CA ASP A 231 2.22 4.05 6.02
C ASP A 231 1.54 5.31 6.57
N LEU A 232 1.61 5.51 7.89
CA LEU A 232 1.01 6.65 8.59
C LEU A 232 1.50 8.02 8.10
N THR A 233 2.64 8.03 7.41
CA THR A 233 3.33 9.21 6.89
C THR A 233 3.12 9.45 5.39
N MET A 234 2.35 8.60 4.70
CA MET A 234 2.11 8.74 3.25
C MET A 234 1.34 10.03 2.88
N ALA A 235 0.62 10.61 3.83
CA ALA A 235 -0.12 11.86 3.66
C ALA A 235 0.69 13.13 4.05
N ASP A 236 1.96 13.01 4.47
CA ASP A 236 2.74 14.16 4.95
C ASP A 236 3.00 15.22 3.87
N GLY A 237 2.89 14.85 2.59
CA GLY A 237 2.99 15.78 1.45
C GLY A 237 1.70 16.57 1.17
N VAL A 238 0.57 16.22 1.79
CA VAL A 238 -0.72 16.85 1.52
C VAL A 238 -0.79 18.23 2.16
N GLN A 239 -1.19 19.23 1.37
CA GLN A 239 -1.32 20.62 1.83
C GLN A 239 -2.73 20.91 2.35
N ASN A 240 -2.85 21.84 3.31
CA ASN A 240 -4.13 22.32 3.86
C ASN A 240 -5.06 21.20 4.34
N VAL A 241 -4.52 20.18 5.00
CA VAL A 241 -5.30 19.03 5.47
C VAL A 241 -6.28 19.46 6.57
N GLU A 242 -7.55 19.10 6.40
CA GLU A 242 -8.60 19.20 7.42
C GLU A 242 -8.72 17.89 8.21
N ASN A 243 -8.85 16.76 7.50
CA ASN A 243 -9.00 15.44 8.11
C ASN A 243 -8.11 14.41 7.41
N VAL A 244 -7.47 13.54 8.18
CA VAL A 244 -6.84 12.30 7.69
C VAL A 244 -7.43 11.15 8.48
N LEU A 245 -8.37 10.41 7.87
CA LEU A 245 -8.91 9.20 8.47
C LEU A 245 -7.99 8.03 8.13
N LYS A 246 -7.32 7.47 9.14
CA LYS A 246 -6.34 6.41 8.97
C LYS A 246 -6.95 5.05 9.29
N ILE A 247 -6.94 4.15 8.30
CA ILE A 247 -7.39 2.76 8.44
C ILE A 247 -6.17 1.84 8.30
N GLY A 248 -5.90 1.05 9.34
CA GLY A 248 -4.78 0.13 9.43
C GLY A 248 -5.22 -1.32 9.35
N TYR A 249 -4.74 -2.09 8.36
CA TYR A 249 -4.95 -3.53 8.28
C TYR A 249 -3.93 -4.27 9.15
N LEU A 250 -4.40 -4.81 10.28
CA LEU A 250 -3.57 -5.61 11.19
C LEU A 250 -3.68 -7.09 10.81
N ASN A 251 -2.83 -7.50 9.87
CA ASN A 251 -2.89 -8.81 9.22
C ASN A 251 -2.25 -9.95 10.02
N ASP A 252 -1.14 -9.70 10.71
CA ASP A 252 -0.38 -10.70 11.47
C ASP A 252 -0.05 -10.21 12.88
N LYS A 253 0.45 -11.14 13.73
CA LYS A 253 0.98 -10.80 15.07
C LYS A 253 0.05 -9.89 15.89
N VAL A 254 -1.26 -10.12 15.77
CA VAL A 254 -2.32 -9.24 16.29
C VAL A 254 -2.07 -8.88 17.75
N GLU A 255 -1.86 -9.89 18.61
CA GLU A 255 -1.63 -9.66 20.04
C GLU A 255 -0.41 -8.78 20.34
N GLU A 256 0.67 -8.91 19.56
CA GLU A 256 1.92 -8.17 19.76
C GLU A 256 1.83 -6.73 19.26
N ARG A 257 1.01 -6.47 18.22
CA ARG A 257 1.00 -5.21 17.46
C ARG A 257 -0.26 -4.37 17.68
N LYS A 258 -1.32 -4.96 18.24
CA LYS A 258 -2.62 -4.31 18.40
C LYS A 258 -2.53 -2.97 19.13
N GLU A 259 -1.77 -2.89 20.23
CA GLU A 259 -1.64 -1.67 21.00
C GLU A 259 -1.00 -0.53 20.18
N SER A 260 0.10 -0.81 19.47
CA SER A 260 0.77 0.22 18.65
C SER A 260 -0.09 0.65 17.46
N TYR A 261 -0.87 -0.26 16.87
CA TYR A 261 -1.81 0.07 15.80
C TYR A 261 -2.96 0.93 16.32
N LEU A 262 -3.59 0.57 17.44
CA LEU A 262 -4.68 1.36 18.05
C LEU A 262 -4.22 2.73 18.59
N ALA A 263 -2.93 2.87 18.89
CA ALA A 263 -2.35 4.15 19.25
C ALA A 263 -2.15 5.09 18.04
N SER A 264 -2.06 4.53 16.83
CA SER A 264 -1.56 5.27 15.65
C SER A 264 -2.56 5.38 14.50
N TYR A 265 -3.44 4.39 14.34
CA TYR A 265 -4.55 4.36 13.39
C TYR A 265 -5.86 4.72 14.08
N ASP A 266 -6.75 5.42 13.38
CA ASP A 266 -8.08 5.75 13.91
C ASP A 266 -8.98 4.51 13.91
N ILE A 267 -8.84 3.68 12.87
CA ILE A 267 -9.53 2.40 12.72
C ILE A 267 -8.52 1.30 12.43
N VAL A 268 -8.59 0.20 13.18
CA VAL A 268 -7.79 -1.01 12.95
C VAL A 268 -8.70 -2.15 12.49
N LEU A 269 -8.31 -2.79 11.39
CA LEU A 269 -8.98 -3.94 10.81
C LEU A 269 -8.18 -5.21 11.10
N GLU A 270 -8.65 -6.02 12.05
CA GLU A 270 -7.96 -7.26 12.44
C GLU A 270 -8.29 -8.39 11.47
N ARG A 271 -7.27 -8.88 10.75
CA ARG A 271 -7.37 -10.01 9.79
C ARG A 271 -8.53 -9.88 8.80
N ASP A 272 -8.82 -8.66 8.37
CA ASP A 272 -9.88 -8.36 7.40
C ASP A 272 -9.34 -8.47 5.98
N GLU A 273 -9.93 -9.33 5.16
CA GLU A 273 -9.54 -9.57 3.76
C GLU A 273 -10.40 -8.79 2.74
N THR A 274 -11.11 -7.77 3.19
CA THR A 274 -12.10 -7.01 2.42
C THR A 274 -11.80 -5.51 2.36
N MET A 275 -12.42 -4.82 1.41
CA MET A 275 -12.50 -3.36 1.29
C MET A 275 -13.85 -2.83 1.81
N ASP A 276 -14.63 -3.65 2.51
CA ASP A 276 -16.02 -3.35 2.85
C ASP A 276 -16.16 -2.06 3.64
N LEU A 277 -15.32 -1.85 4.65
CA LEU A 277 -15.39 -0.64 5.47
C LEU A 277 -15.00 0.60 4.66
N ALA A 278 -13.95 0.51 3.84
CA ALA A 278 -13.53 1.61 2.99
C ALA A 278 -14.63 1.97 1.99
N ASN A 279 -15.25 0.97 1.34
CA ASN A 279 -16.39 1.18 0.44
C ASN A 279 -17.58 1.79 1.16
N ALA A 280 -17.88 1.36 2.38
CA ALA A 280 -18.98 1.90 3.17
C ALA A 280 -18.77 3.38 3.54
N ILE A 281 -17.54 3.75 3.91
CA ILE A 281 -17.16 5.15 4.13
C ILE A 281 -17.29 5.95 2.84
N LEU A 282 -16.82 5.44 1.70
CA LEU A 282 -16.94 6.11 0.41
C LEU A 282 -18.42 6.32 0.00
N ARG A 283 -19.29 5.31 0.16
CA ARG A 283 -20.74 5.44 -0.06
C ARG A 283 -21.36 6.51 0.82
N HIS A 284 -21.02 6.51 2.11
CA HIS A 284 -21.52 7.53 3.03
C HIS A 284 -21.05 8.93 2.61
N VAL A 285 -19.76 9.11 2.27
CA VAL A 285 -19.22 10.40 1.84
C VAL A 285 -19.83 10.89 0.52
N SER A 286 -20.13 10.00 -0.42
CA SER A 286 -20.73 10.35 -1.70
C SER A 286 -22.25 10.57 -1.64
N GLY A 287 -22.88 10.36 -0.49
CA GLY A 287 -24.33 10.49 -0.31
C GLY A 287 -25.12 9.31 -0.89
N GLY A 288 -24.45 8.20 -1.20
CA GLY A 288 -25.11 6.95 -1.57
C GLY A 288 -25.76 6.30 -0.35
N GLN A 289 -27.06 5.99 -0.46
CA GLN A 289 -27.79 5.19 0.52
C GLN A 289 -27.32 3.73 0.51
#